data_AF-A0A076HCC5-F1
#
_entry.id   AF-A0A076HCC5-F1
#
_cell.length_a   1.000
_cell.length_b   1.000
_cell.length_c   1.000
_cell.angle_alpha   90.00
_cell.angle_beta   90.00
_cell.angle_gamma   90.00
#
_symmetry.space_group_name_H-M   'P 1'
#
loop_
_entity.id
_entity.type
_entity.pdbx_description
1 polymer ?
#
loop_
_entity_poly.entity_id
_entity_poly.type
_entity_poly.pdbx_seq_one_letter_code
_entity_poly.pdbx_strand_id
1 'polypeptide(L)'
;MDAANPLQQLLLRGLGTTSLVADRLRGVSQAWVSSGRLDPNQASALVDDVMKALRGETPELEEQAERKLERNRDNLLQDIGVASQKELDELRGRIDRLEQQLRQLNRVE
;
A
#
# COMPACT_ATOMS: atom_id res chain seq x y z
N MET A 1 -7.43 -7.53 -16.63
CA MET A 1 -6.21 -6.83 -16.19
C MET A 1 -6.62 -5.41 -15.94
N ASP A 2 -6.83 -5.06 -14.67
CA ASP A 2 -7.30 -3.74 -14.27
C ASP A 2 -6.38 -2.68 -14.81
N ALA A 3 -6.97 -1.65 -15.42
CA ALA A 3 -6.27 -0.46 -15.86
C ALA A 3 -5.74 0.27 -14.61
N ALA A 4 -4.60 -0.19 -14.10
CA ALA A 4 -3.91 0.45 -13.00
C ALA A 4 -3.74 1.92 -13.35
N ASN A 5 -4.22 2.78 -12.45
CA ASN A 5 -4.25 4.22 -12.60
C ASN A 5 -2.87 4.71 -13.11
N PRO A 6 -2.82 5.51 -14.19
CA PRO A 6 -1.56 5.97 -14.78
C PRO A 6 -0.65 6.66 -13.75
N LEU A 7 -1.21 7.30 -12.71
CA LEU A 7 -0.45 7.88 -11.61
C LEU A 7 0.27 6.81 -10.76
N GLN A 8 -0.34 5.66 -10.55
CA GLN A 8 0.21 4.55 -9.77
C GLN A 8 1.33 3.85 -10.54
N GLN A 9 1.20 3.72 -11.86
CA GLN A 9 2.26 3.21 -12.73
C GLN A 9 3.45 4.18 -12.84
N LEU A 10 3.19 5.48 -12.82
CA LEU A 10 4.23 6.52 -12.82
C LEU A 10 5.01 6.58 -11.50
N LEU A 11 4.32 6.41 -10.35
CA LEU A 11 4.94 6.29 -9.03
C LEU A 11 5.84 5.05 -8.93
N LEU A 12 5.37 3.90 -9.46
CA LEU A 12 6.13 2.64 -9.44
C LEU A 12 7.34 2.61 -10.39
N ARG A 13 7.39 3.50 -11.40
CA ARG A 13 8.43 3.50 -12.44
C ARG A 13 9.66 4.35 -12.08
N GLY A 14 9.60 5.20 -11.06
CA GLY A 14 10.75 5.93 -10.51
C GLY A 14 11.52 6.82 -11.51
N LEU A 15 10.95 7.12 -12.67
CA LEU A 15 11.62 7.84 -13.76
C LEU A 15 10.78 9.06 -14.18
N GLY A 16 11.19 10.24 -13.73
CA GLY A 16 10.99 11.50 -14.47
C GLY A 16 9.75 12.37 -14.22
N THR A 17 8.97 12.22 -13.13
CA THR A 17 7.77 13.08 -12.88
C THR A 17 7.78 13.92 -11.59
N THR A 18 8.92 14.06 -10.91
CA THR A 18 9.03 14.91 -9.70
C THR A 18 8.55 16.35 -9.92
N SER A 19 8.73 16.91 -11.14
CA SER A 19 8.20 18.22 -11.53
C SER A 19 6.67 18.28 -11.56
N LEU A 20 6.01 17.28 -12.17
CA LEU A 20 4.55 17.28 -12.30
C LEU A 20 3.86 17.04 -10.95
N VAL A 21 4.47 16.22 -10.10
CA VAL A 21 4.00 15.99 -8.73
C VAL A 21 4.15 17.26 -7.89
N ALA A 22 5.26 18.00 -8.04
CA ALA A 22 5.48 19.27 -7.33
C ALA A 22 4.40 20.31 -7.64
N ASP A 23 4.09 20.52 -8.93
CA ASP A 23 3.11 21.51 -9.36
C ASP A 23 1.69 21.13 -8.92
N ARG A 24 1.34 19.84 -8.99
CA ARG A 24 0.03 19.36 -8.51
C ARG A 24 -0.11 19.48 -7.00
N LEU A 25 0.94 19.17 -6.25
CA LEU A 25 0.95 19.26 -4.79
C LEU A 25 0.78 20.71 -4.33
N ARG A 26 1.48 21.66 -4.95
CA ARG A 26 1.31 23.11 -4.71
C ARG A 26 -0.10 23.57 -5.00
N GLY A 27 -0.71 23.09 -6.08
CA GLY A 27 -2.09 23.44 -6.43
C GLY A 27 -3.11 22.97 -5.39
N VAL A 28 -2.97 21.74 -4.88
CA VAL A 28 -3.87 21.17 -3.88
C VAL A 28 -3.67 21.83 -2.51
N SER A 29 -2.42 22.07 -2.09
CA SER A 29 -2.15 22.74 -0.82
C SER A 29 -2.71 24.17 -0.81
N GLN A 30 -2.56 24.91 -1.92
CA GLN A 30 -3.16 26.24 -2.09
C GLN A 30 -4.71 26.20 -2.07
N ALA A 31 -5.32 25.18 -2.67
CA ALA A 31 -6.76 24.97 -2.60
C ALA A 31 -7.24 24.73 -1.16
N TRP A 32 -6.45 24.00 -0.36
CA TRP A 32 -6.76 23.78 1.05
C TRP A 32 -6.60 25.04 1.90
N VAL A 33 -5.57 25.84 1.66
CA VAL A 33 -5.39 27.15 2.30
C VAL A 33 -6.53 28.11 1.98
N SER A 34 -6.88 28.24 0.70
CA SER A 34 -7.98 29.11 0.28
C SER A 34 -9.35 28.66 0.80
N SER A 35 -9.54 27.34 1.01
CA SER A 35 -10.74 26.80 1.65
C SER A 35 -10.75 26.88 3.19
N GLY A 36 -9.69 27.42 3.80
CA GLY A 36 -9.53 27.51 5.26
C GLY A 36 -9.26 26.18 5.97
N ARG A 37 -8.96 25.12 5.22
CA ARG A 37 -8.68 23.77 5.74
C ARG A 37 -7.23 23.58 6.18
N LEU A 38 -6.33 24.46 5.77
CA LEU A 38 -4.91 24.39 6.08
C LEU A 38 -4.34 25.79 6.30
N ASP A 39 -3.46 25.94 7.29
CA ASP A 39 -2.74 27.20 7.50
C ASP A 39 -1.67 27.41 6.40
N PRO A 40 -1.46 28.64 5.90
CA PRO A 40 -0.46 28.93 4.88
C PRO A 40 0.95 28.45 5.22
N ASN A 41 1.38 28.57 6.48
CA ASN A 41 2.73 28.16 6.89
C ASN A 41 2.87 26.63 6.90
N GLN A 42 1.80 25.92 7.27
CA GLN A 42 1.76 24.46 7.25
C GLN A 42 1.71 23.90 5.83
N ALA A 43 1.06 24.62 4.90
CA ALA A 43 1.02 24.25 3.49
C ALA A 43 2.40 24.28 2.82
N SER A 44 3.19 25.32 3.10
CA SER A 44 4.57 25.42 2.60
C SER A 44 5.47 24.31 3.16
N ALA A 45 5.40 24.06 4.48
CA ALA A 45 6.17 22.99 5.11
C ALA A 45 5.83 21.60 4.52
N LEU A 46 4.55 21.30 4.32
CA LEU A 46 4.10 20.02 3.76
C LEU A 46 4.57 19.84 2.30
N VAL A 47 4.53 20.89 1.49
CA VAL A 47 5.08 20.84 0.12
C VAL A 47 6.58 20.57 0.15
N ASP A 48 7.32 21.28 1.02
CA ASP A 48 8.76 21.13 1.14
C ASP A 48 9.17 19.73 1.62
N ASP A 49 8.48 19.17 2.60
CA ASP A 49 8.77 17.84 3.15
C ASP A 49 8.54 16.73 2.12
N VAL A 50 7.43 16.81 1.36
CA VAL A 50 7.15 15.84 0.28
C VAL A 50 8.17 15.99 -0.85
N MET A 51 8.60 17.21 -1.16
CA MET A 51 9.63 17.44 -2.18
C MET A 51 11.01 16.93 -1.75
N LYS A 52 11.37 17.07 -0.47
CA LYS A 52 12.61 16.49 0.09
C LYS A 52 12.58 14.97 0.06
N ALA A 53 11.45 14.37 0.43
CA ALA A 53 11.26 12.91 0.36
C ALA A 53 11.39 12.39 -1.09
N LEU A 54 10.78 13.07 -2.06
CA LEU A 54 10.89 12.70 -3.48
C LEU A 54 12.31 12.87 -4.06
N ARG A 55 13.15 13.69 -3.43
CA ARG A 55 14.58 13.86 -3.79
C ARG A 55 15.48 12.87 -3.08
N GLY A 56 14.95 12.03 -2.18
CA GLY A 56 15.74 11.13 -1.34
C GLY A 56 16.56 11.87 -0.28
N GLU A 57 16.20 13.12 0.05
CA GLU A 57 16.91 13.94 1.04
C GLU A 57 16.51 13.60 2.50
N THR A 58 15.57 12.67 2.70
CA THR A 58 15.09 12.23 4.02
C THR A 58 15.23 10.71 4.21
N PRO A 59 16.47 10.20 4.36
CA PRO A 59 16.72 8.77 4.60
C PRO A 59 16.06 8.26 5.88
N GLU A 60 15.91 9.11 6.91
CA GLU A 60 15.26 8.75 8.17
C GLU A 60 13.76 8.45 8.01
N LEU A 61 13.09 9.13 7.07
CA LEU A 61 11.68 8.88 6.76
C LEU A 61 11.51 7.58 5.97
N GLU A 62 12.43 7.28 5.05
CA GLU A 62 12.46 6.02 4.32
C GLU A 62 12.65 4.85 5.29
N GLU A 63 13.64 4.90 6.18
CA GLU A 63 13.84 3.83 7.16
C GLU A 63 12.63 3.66 8.11
N GLN A 64 11.98 4.76 8.51
CA GLN A 64 10.78 4.68 9.35
C GLN A 64 9.59 4.10 8.60
N ALA A 65 9.42 4.47 7.33
CA ALA A 65 8.38 3.93 6.46
C ALA A 65 8.61 2.45 6.20
N GLU A 66 9.84 2.05 5.87
CA GLU A 66 10.24 0.65 5.66
C GLU A 66 9.99 -0.19 6.90
N ARG A 67 10.45 0.26 8.08
CA ARG A 67 10.19 -0.42 9.36
C ARG A 67 8.69 -0.53 9.69
N LYS A 68 7.85 0.42 9.24
CA LYS A 68 6.39 0.34 9.44
C LYS A 68 5.74 -0.60 8.43
N LEU A 69 6.22 -0.59 7.19
CA LEU A 69 5.73 -1.46 6.12
C LEU A 69 6.05 -2.92 6.42
N GLU A 70 7.26 -3.21 6.89
CA GLU A 70 7.66 -4.56 7.32
C GLU A 70 6.78 -5.08 8.47
N ARG A 71 6.53 -4.22 9.46
CA ARG A 71 5.71 -4.58 10.64
C ARG A 71 4.24 -4.81 10.30
N ASN A 72 3.72 -4.13 9.29
CA ASN A 72 2.32 -4.21 8.89
C ASN A 72 2.11 -4.97 7.58
N ARG A 73 3.14 -5.62 7.05
CA ARG A 73 3.08 -6.30 5.75
C ARG A 73 1.93 -7.30 5.70
N ASP A 74 1.78 -8.10 6.74
CA ASP A 74 0.77 -9.16 6.76
C ASP A 74 -0.66 -8.58 6.81
N ASN A 75 -0.86 -7.45 7.50
CA ASN A 75 -2.14 -6.71 7.48
C ASN A 75 -2.39 -6.10 6.08
N LEU A 76 -1.37 -5.52 5.47
CA LEU A 76 -1.47 -4.96 4.12
C LEU A 76 -1.84 -6.03 3.08
N LEU A 77 -1.23 -7.22 3.19
CA LEU A 77 -1.53 -8.37 2.33
C LEU A 77 -2.98 -8.85 2.53
N GLN A 78 -3.48 -8.87 3.77
CA GLN A 78 -4.88 -9.18 4.06
C GLN A 78 -5.84 -8.12 3.49
N ASP A 79 -5.52 -6.84 3.65
CA ASP A 79 -6.35 -5.73 3.16
C ASP A 79 -6.50 -5.72 1.64
N ILE A 80 -5.47 -6.18 0.91
CA ILE A 80 -5.52 -6.34 -0.56
C ILE A 80 -6.08 -7.70 -1.01
N GLY A 81 -6.53 -8.54 -0.07
CA GLY A 81 -7.16 -9.83 -0.35
C GLY A 81 -6.20 -10.97 -0.69
N VAL A 82 -4.91 -10.83 -0.36
CA VAL A 82 -3.94 -11.93 -0.48
C VAL A 82 -4.10 -12.85 0.73
N ALA A 83 -4.51 -14.09 0.47
CA ALA A 83 -4.64 -15.11 1.50
C ALA A 83 -3.28 -15.41 2.15
N SER A 84 -3.25 -15.46 3.47
CA SER A 84 -2.06 -15.81 4.23
C SER A 84 -1.74 -17.30 4.11
N GLN A 85 -0.46 -17.65 4.30
CA GLN A 85 -0.03 -19.05 4.31
C GLN A 85 -0.77 -19.88 5.36
N LYS A 86 -1.06 -19.28 6.53
CA LYS A 86 -1.83 -19.93 7.59
C LYS A 86 -3.25 -20.31 7.14
N GLU A 87 -3.93 -19.41 6.45
CA GLU A 87 -5.29 -19.67 5.92
C GLU A 87 -5.26 -20.78 4.85
N LEU A 88 -4.22 -20.80 4.01
CA LEU A 88 -4.01 -21.87 3.04
C LEU A 88 -3.75 -23.22 3.72
N ASP A 89 -2.94 -23.24 4.78
CA ASP A 89 -2.63 -24.46 5.54
C ASP A 89 -3.87 -24.99 6.27
N GLU A 90 -4.69 -24.10 6.84
CA GLU A 90 -5.95 -24.48 7.47
C GLU A 90 -6.93 -25.06 6.45
N LEU A 91 -7.05 -24.42 5.28
CA LEU A 91 -7.91 -24.91 4.20
C LEU A 91 -7.46 -26.28 3.71
N ARG A 92 -6.15 -26.49 3.53
CA ARG A 92 -5.58 -27.79 3.18
C ARG A 92 -5.92 -28.85 4.22
N GLY A 93 -5.74 -28.56 5.50
CA GLY A 93 -6.10 -29.50 6.56
C GLY A 93 -7.59 -29.83 6.60
N ARG A 94 -8.47 -28.88 6.25
CA ARG A 94 -9.91 -29.13 6.11
C ARG A 94 -10.22 -30.05 4.93
N ILE A 95 -9.55 -29.86 3.80
CA ILE A 95 -9.67 -30.72 2.62
C ILE A 95 -9.22 -32.13 2.94
N ASP A 96 -8.05 -32.30 3.57
CA ASP A 96 -7.52 -33.62 3.93
C ASP A 96 -8.49 -34.42 4.81
N ARG A 97 -9.15 -33.76 5.78
CA ARG A 97 -10.17 -34.39 6.64
C ARG A 97 -11.41 -34.81 5.86
N LEU A 98 -11.89 -33.98 4.94
CA LEU A 98 -13.04 -34.31 4.09
C LEU A 98 -12.72 -35.49 3.17
N GLU A 99 -11.54 -35.53 2.59
CA GLU A 99 -11.09 -36.66 1.77
C GLU A 99 -11.03 -37.96 2.59
N GLN A 100 -10.55 -37.89 3.82
CA GLN A 100 -10.49 -39.04 4.70
C GLN A 100 -11.89 -39.54 5.10
N GLN A 101 -12.83 -38.63 5.35
CA GLN A 101 -14.23 -38.97 5.63
C GLN A 101 -14.90 -39.64 4.42
N LEU A 102 -14.72 -39.10 3.21
CA LEU A 102 -15.24 -39.69 1.97
C LEU A 102 -14.68 -41.10 1.72
N ARG A 103 -13.37 -41.30 1.95
CA ARG A 103 -12.74 -42.63 1.82
C ARG A 103 -13.30 -43.65 2.82
N GLN A 104 -13.67 -43.22 4.03
CA GLN A 104 -14.29 -44.10 5.02
C GLN A 104 -15.71 -44.49 4.62
N LEU A 105 -16.51 -43.53 4.15
CA LEU A 105 -17.88 -43.78 3.67
C LEU A 105 -17.89 -44.76 2.50
N ASN A 106 -17.03 -44.54 1.49
CA ASN A 106 -16.92 -45.42 0.32
C ASN A 106 -16.36 -46.83 0.63
N ARG A 107 -15.88 -47.08 1.85
CA ARG A 107 -15.40 -48.42 2.29
C ARG A 107 -16.48 -49.24 2.99
N VAL A 108 -17.58 -48.59 3.38
CA VAL A 108 -18.67 -49.20 4.16
C VAL A 108 -19.82 -49.65 3.23
N GLU A 109 -19.83 -49.19 1.98
CA GLU A 109 -20.59 -49.78 0.85
C GLU A 109 -19.82 -50.93 0.19
#